data_AF-A0A2R3IPD9-F1
#
_entry.id   AF-A0A2R3IPD9-F1
#
_cell.length_a   1.000
_cell.length_b   1.000
_cell.length_c   1.000
_cell.angle_alpha   90.00
_cell.angle_beta   90.00
_cell.angle_gamma   90.00
#
_symmetry.space_group_name_H-M   'P 1'
#
loop_
_entity.id
_entity.type
_entity.pdbx_description
1 polymer ?
#
loop_
_entity_poly.entity_id
_entity_poly.type
_entity_poly.pdbx_seq_one_letter_code
_entity_poly.pdbx_strand_id
1 'polypeptide(L)' 'MSHGLNANLVHKWIRRQQAQLPAVPSGFIPIPLVPSVPATPSAADRAIQIAIPHRAGKLSVQWPGKDPEGCARFLRELLK' A
#
# COMPACT_ATOMS: atom_id res chain seq x y z
N MET A 1 10.19 45.18 20.37
CA MET A 1 9.37 43.97 20.20
C MET A 1 9.55 43.10 21.43
N SER A 2 8.90 43.48 22.52
CA SER A 2 8.99 42.75 23.79
C SER A 2 7.65 42.06 23.96
N HIS A 3 7.52 40.88 23.37
CA HIS A 3 6.32 40.08 23.53
C HIS A 3 6.14 39.85 25.04
N GLY A 4 5.03 40.32 25.61
CA GLY A 4 4.73 40.39 27.05
C GLY A 4 4.60 39.04 27.77
N LEU A 5 5.35 38.04 27.33
CA LEU A 5 5.39 36.70 27.87
C LEU A 5 6.49 36.63 28.94
N ASN A 6 6.09 36.48 30.20
CA ASN A 6 7.01 36.33 31.32
C ASN A 6 7.67 34.95 31.30
N ALA A 7 9.00 34.91 31.12
CA ALA A 7 9.77 33.65 31.06
C ALA A 7 9.63 32.78 32.32
N ASN A 8 9.43 33.39 33.50
CA ASN A 8 9.21 32.63 34.73
C ASN A 8 7.86 31.91 34.71
N LEU A 9 6.85 32.52 34.10
CA LEU A 9 5.54 31.91 33.94
C LEU A 9 5.61 30.70 32.99
N VAL A 10 6.40 30.82 31.92
CA VAL A 10 6.68 29.73 30.98
C VAL A 10 7.39 28.57 31.68
N HIS A 11 8.49 28.83 32.40
CA HIS A 11 9.20 27.78 33.14
C HIS A 11 8.33 27.10 34.20
N LYS A 12 7.50 27.86 34.90
CA LYS A 12 6.59 27.32 35.91
C LYS A 12 5.53 26.41 35.27
N TRP A 13 5.00 26.81 34.11
CA TRP A 13 4.07 26.00 33.33
C TRP A 13 4.71 24.72 32.81
N ILE A 14 5.90 24.79 32.20
CA ILE A 14 6.65 23.63 31.69
C ILE A 14 6.88 22.60 32.81
N ARG A 15 7.40 23.05 33.97
CA ARG A 15 7.65 22.13 35.10
C ARG A 15 6.37 21.48 35.62
N ARG A 16 5.28 22.24 35.73
CA ARG A 16 3.99 21.71 36.17
C ARG A 16 3.46 20.66 35.19
N GLN A 17 3.67 20.85 33.89
CA GLN A 17 3.22 19.92 32.88
C GLN A 17 4.07 18.65 32.85
N GLN A 18 5.39 18.78 32.96
CA GLN A 18 6.31 17.64 33.09
C GLN A 18 6.01 16.79 34.33
N ALA A 19 5.67 17.42 35.47
CA ALA A 19 5.30 16.69 36.69
C ALA A 19 3.97 15.92 36.59
N GLN A 20 3.09 16.30 35.67
CA GLN A 20 1.80 15.63 35.46
C GLN A 20 1.85 14.54 34.38
N LEU A 21 2.93 14.51 33.58
CA LEU A 21 3.12 13.46 32.60
C LEU A 21 3.63 12.20 33.31
N PRO A 22 3.04 11.02 33.03
CA PRO A 22 3.60 9.77 33.48
C PRO A 22 5.03 9.66 32.96
N ALA A 23 5.95 9.15 33.79
CA ALA A 23 7.34 8.97 33.40
C ALA A 23 7.39 8.13 32.11
N VAL A 24 7.74 8.77 30.99
CA VAL A 24 7.88 8.08 29.71
C VAL A 24 9.11 7.18 29.85
N PRO A 25 8.97 5.85 29.69
CA PRO A 25 10.12 4.97 29.75
C PRO A 25 11.10 5.35 28.64
N SER A 26 12.38 5.48 28.98
CA SER A 26 13.46 5.64 28.01
C SER A 26 13.71 4.29 27.33
N GLY A 27 12.82 3.90 26.43
CA GLY A 27 12.84 2.59 25.80
C GLY A 27 12.17 2.61 24.44
N PHE A 28 12.38 1.54 23.68
CA PHE A 28 11.71 1.34 22.41
C PHE A 28 10.19 1.22 22.65
N ILE A 29 9.42 2.13 22.05
CA ILE A 29 7.95 2.05 22.04
C ILE A 29 7.57 1.33 20.74
N PRO A 30 7.11 0.07 20.79
CA PRO A 30 6.70 -0.64 19.59
C PRO A 30 5.45 0.04 19.02
N ILE A 31 5.56 0.57 17.80
CA ILE A 31 4.42 1.06 17.04
C ILE A 31 3.82 -0.14 16.32
N PRO A 32 2.51 -0.44 16.51
CA PRO A 32 1.87 -1.51 15.77
C PRO A 32 1.87 -1.15 14.29
N LEU A 33 2.62 -1.93 13.50
CA LEU A 33 2.57 -1.86 12.06
C LEU A 33 1.20 -2.37 11.64
N VAL A 34 0.37 -1.48 11.09
CA VAL A 34 -0.84 -1.90 10.38
C VAL A 34 -0.35 -2.81 9.24
N PRO A 35 -0.87 -4.05 9.10
CA PRO A 35 -0.44 -4.92 8.02
C PRO A 35 -0.65 -4.17 6.70
N SER A 36 0.43 -4.04 5.93
CA SER A 36 0.37 -3.45 4.60
C SER A 36 -0.68 -4.24 3.83
N VAL A 37 -1.78 -3.60 3.47
CA VAL A 37 -2.74 -4.18 2.52
C VAL A 37 -1.91 -4.53 1.29
N PRO A 38 -1.90 -5.78 0.81
CA PRO A 38 -1.18 -6.12 -0.40
C PRO A 38 -1.68 -5.18 -1.49
N ALA A 39 -0.75 -4.47 -2.13
CA ALA A 39 -1.08 -3.55 -3.21
C ALA A 39 -2.02 -4.29 -4.17
N THR A 40 -3.19 -3.72 -4.44
CA THR A 40 -4.11 -4.31 -5.41
C THR A 40 -3.33 -4.48 -6.70
N PRO A 41 -3.20 -5.73 -7.23
CA PRO A 41 -2.41 -5.96 -8.43
C PRO A 41 -2.93 -5.03 -9.51
N SER A 42 -2.02 -4.25 -10.11
CA SER A 42 -2.38 -3.33 -11.18
C SER A 42 -3.02 -4.12 -12.31
N ALA A 43 -3.90 -3.50 -13.10
CA ALA A 43 -4.51 -4.17 -14.25
C ALA A 43 -3.44 -4.77 -15.20
N ALA A 44 -2.24 -4.18 -15.25
CA ALA A 44 -1.10 -4.67 -16.00
C ALA A 44 -0.47 -5.97 -15.45
N ASP A 45 -0.61 -6.25 -14.15
CA ASP A 45 -0.12 -7.47 -13.49
C ASP A 45 -1.08 -8.66 -13.64
N ARG A 46 -2.33 -8.40 -14.07
CA ARG A 46 -3.31 -9.47 -14.28
C ARG A 46 -3.09 -10.14 -15.62
N ALA A 47 -2.81 -11.45 -15.60
CA ALA A 47 -2.78 -12.25 -16.81
C ALA A 47 -4.20 -12.51 -17.36
N ILE A 48 -4.37 -12.35 -18.67
CA ILE A 48 -5.59 -12.71 -19.40
C ILE A 48 -5.58 -14.23 -19.59
N GLN A 49 -6.66 -14.92 -19.17
CA GLN A 49 -6.80 -16.36 -19.39
C GLN A 49 -7.79 -16.63 -20.53
N ILE A 50 -7.32 -17.32 -21.57
CA ILE A 50 -8.13 -17.71 -22.74
C ILE A 50 -8.33 -19.22 -22.67
N ALA A 51 -9.59 -19.63 -22.64
CA ALA A 51 -10.00 -21.03 -22.57
C ALA A 51 -10.63 -21.47 -23.88
N ILE A 52 -9.97 -22.36 -24.61
CA ILE A 52 -10.44 -22.86 -25.90
C ILE A 52 -10.94 -24.30 -25.70
N PRO A 53 -12.25 -24.58 -25.87
CA PRO A 53 -12.76 -25.94 -25.81
C PRO A 53 -12.28 -26.72 -27.03
N HIS A 54 -11.61 -27.85 -26.81
CA HIS A 54 -11.17 -28.77 -27.85
C HIS A 54 -11.75 -30.18 -27.59
N ARG A 55 -11.92 -30.99 -28.63
CA ARG A 55 -12.53 -32.34 -28.51
C ARG A 55 -11.80 -33.26 -27.54
N ALA A 56 -10.50 -33.05 -27.33
CA ALA A 56 -9.66 -33.82 -26.41
C ALA A 56 -9.43 -33.14 -25.04
N GLY A 57 -10.04 -31.99 -24.77
CA GLY A 57 -9.86 -31.25 -23.51
C GLY A 57 -9.92 -29.73 -23.68
N LYS A 58 -9.82 -28.99 -22.58
CA LYS A 58 -9.77 -27.52 -22.60
C LYS A 58 -8.32 -27.04 -22.71
N LEU A 59 -7.99 -26.32 -23.77
CA LEU A 59 -6.70 -25.64 -23.90
C LEU A 59 -6.79 -24.29 -23.17
N SER A 60 -5.86 -24.04 -22.25
CA SER A 60 -5.80 -22.78 -21.50
C SER A 60 -4.53 -22.02 -21.86
N VAL A 61 -4.68 -20.79 -22.36
CA VAL A 61 -3.57 -19.89 -22.69
C VAL A 61 -3.57 -18.76 -21.67
N GLN A 62 -2.41 -18.51 -21.04
CA GLN A 62 -2.21 -17.32 -20.21
C GLN A 62 -1.43 -16.27 -20.99
N TRP A 63 -2.03 -15.09 -21.14
CA TRP A 63 -1.41 -13.94 -21.79
C TRP A 63 -1.08 -12.86 -20.75
N PRO A 64 0.09 -12.24 -20.78
CA PRO A 64 0.44 -11.20 -19.82
C PRO A 64 -0.37 -9.92 -20.05
N GLY A 65 -0.88 -9.30 -18.97
CA GLY A 65 -1.69 -8.07 -19.05
C GLY A 65 -0.96 -6.85 -19.65
N LYS A 66 0.38 -6.89 -19.64
CA LYS A 66 1.25 -5.84 -20.23
C LYS A 66 1.25 -5.80 -21.76
N ASP A 67 0.72 -6.82 -22.44
CA ASP A 67 0.68 -6.87 -23.91
C ASP A 67 -0.73 -7.24 -24.43
N PRO A 68 -1.71 -6.32 -24.36
CA PRO A 68 -3.06 -6.57 -24.86
C PRO A 68 -3.11 -6.67 -26.39
N GLU A 69 -2.19 -6.03 -27.12
CA GLU A 69 -2.16 -6.06 -28.59
C GLU A 69 -1.74 -7.43 -29.13
N GLY A 70 -0.72 -8.05 -28.53
CA GLY A 70 -0.33 -9.42 -28.87
C GLY A 70 -1.46 -10.42 -28.66
N CYS A 71 -2.22 -10.27 -27.57
CA CYS A 71 -3.41 -11.08 -27.28
C CYS A 71 -4.46 -10.95 -28.41
N ALA A 72 -4.76 -9.72 -28.82
CA ALA A 72 -5.72 -9.46 -29.90
C ALA A 72 -5.25 -10.04 -31.25
N ARG A 73 -3.95 -9.97 -31.57
CA ARG A 73 -3.40 -10.60 -32.79
C ARG A 73 -3.54 -12.12 -32.75
N PHE A 74 -3.18 -12.75 -31.62
CA PHE A 74 -3.34 -14.19 -31.45
C PHE A 74 -4.80 -14.63 -31.62
N LEU A 75 -5.75 -13.92 -31.00
CA LEU A 75 -7.17 -14.22 -31.13
C LEU A 75 -7.69 -14.07 -32.57
N ARG A 76 -7.21 -13.08 -33.33
CA ARG A 76 -7.60 -12.90 -34.73
C ARG A 76 -7.11 -14.03 -35.62
N GLU A 77 -5.89 -14.52 -35.40
CA GLU A 77 -5.35 -15.67 -36.13
C GLU A 77 -6.07 -16.97 -35.74
N LEU A 78 -6.45 -17.11 -34.46
CA LEU A 78 -7.19 -18.28 -33.97
C LEU A 78 -8.63 -18.37 -34.52
N LEU A 79 -9.29 -17.23 -34.73
CA LEU A 79 -10.67 -17.13 -35.21
C LEU A 79 -10.79 -17.12 -36.75
N LYS A 80 -9.67 -17.23 -37.45
CA LYS A 80 -9.60 -17.30 -38.92
C LYS A 80 -9.73 -18.75 -39.37
#